data_AF-A0A7J5WTU0-F1
#
_entry.id   AF-A0A7J5WTU0-F1
#
_cell.length_a   1.000
_cell.length_b   1.000
_cell.length_c   1.000
_cell.angle_alpha   90.00
_cell.angle_beta   90.00
_cell.angle_gamma   90.00
#
_symmetry.space_group_name_H-M   'P 1'
#
loop_
_entity.id
_entity.type
_entity.pdbx_description
1 polymer ?
#
loop_
_entity_poly.entity_id
_entity_poly.type
_entity_poly.pdbx_seq_one_letter_code
_entity_poly.pdbx_strand_id
1 'polypeptide(L)'
;MSISTAVHRLLALFARDASAHCDTENGPAATDGRRALESGNVNIALKWVQPSDENEIRAAFDKVLRVRAAGGEAREVADRWFLETLVRVHRAGEGAGFTGLKPAGEGVTAQVAAADEALDLGSIEPLRGLVADDRWDELERRFDRAMALKGFDTDDLDAAREYMDAYVRYFKYAEGHEHEHGHAHAGHH
;
A
#
# COMPACT_ATOMS: atom_id res chain seq x y z
N MET A 1 22.53 -25.36 -43.50
CA MET A 1 22.28 -26.23 -42.33
C MET A 1 23.46 -26.01 -41.37
N SER A 2 23.34 -25.57 -40.13
CA SER A 2 22.19 -25.42 -39.25
C SER A 2 22.44 -24.22 -38.31
N ILE A 3 21.41 -23.40 -38.10
CA ILE A 3 21.36 -22.28 -37.17
C ILE A 3 20.80 -22.83 -35.85
N SER A 4 21.46 -22.60 -34.71
CA SER A 4 20.87 -22.71 -33.36
C SER A 4 21.96 -22.49 -32.29
N THR A 5 21.77 -21.73 -31.21
CA THR A 5 20.64 -20.93 -30.74
C THR A 5 21.20 -20.02 -29.66
N ALA A 6 20.98 -18.70 -29.77
CA ALA A 6 21.26 -17.78 -28.67
C ALA A 6 20.18 -17.96 -27.60
N VAL A 7 20.55 -18.51 -26.45
CA VAL A 7 19.67 -18.61 -25.28
C VAL A 7 19.44 -17.21 -24.71
N HIS A 8 18.31 -16.60 -25.04
CA HIS A 8 17.82 -15.41 -24.34
C HIS A 8 17.26 -15.86 -23.00
N ARG A 9 17.99 -15.61 -21.90
CA ARG A 9 17.42 -15.67 -20.54
C ARG A 9 16.47 -14.49 -20.40
N LEU A 10 15.17 -14.74 -20.54
CA LEU A 10 14.13 -13.80 -20.16
C LEU A 10 14.13 -13.70 -18.64
N LEU A 11 14.65 -12.60 -18.07
CA LEU A 11 14.38 -12.28 -16.67
C LEU A 11 12.90 -11.94 -16.57
N ALA A 12 12.10 -12.84 -16.01
CA ALA A 12 10.77 -12.51 -15.53
C ALA A 12 10.96 -11.48 -14.40
N LEU A 13 10.60 -10.23 -14.67
CA LEU A 13 10.39 -9.24 -13.62
C LEU A 13 9.14 -9.70 -12.86
N PHE A 14 9.33 -10.39 -11.73
CA PHE A 14 8.24 -10.65 -10.81
C PHE A 14 7.79 -9.30 -10.27
N ALA A 15 6.65 -8.82 -10.77
CA ALA A 15 5.94 -7.74 -10.10
C ALA A 15 5.63 -8.26 -8.68
N ARG A 16 6.04 -7.50 -7.67
CA ARG A 16 5.60 -7.78 -6.31
C ARG A 16 4.09 -7.55 -6.30
N ASP A 17 3.32 -8.52 -5.83
CA ASP A 17 1.90 -8.31 -5.63
C ASP A 17 1.72 -7.13 -4.67
N ALA A 18 1.14 -6.06 -5.22
CA ALA A 18 0.73 -4.86 -4.51
C ALA A 18 -0.66 -5.12 -3.95
N SER A 19 -0.86 -4.86 -2.66
CA SER A 19 -2.15 -5.11 -2.03
C SER A 19 -3.20 -4.18 -2.64
N ALA A 20 -4.30 -4.76 -3.15
CA ALA A 20 -5.43 -4.00 -3.71
C ALA A 20 -6.06 -3.05 -2.67
N HIS A 21 -5.83 -3.30 -1.39
CA HIS A 21 -6.28 -2.40 -0.33
C HIS A 21 -5.81 -0.95 -0.53
N CYS A 22 -4.54 -0.76 -0.93
CA CYS A 22 -3.91 0.55 -1.02
C CYS A 22 -4.34 1.37 -2.25
N ASP A 23 -5.03 0.79 -3.23
CA ASP A 23 -5.41 1.46 -4.47
C ASP A 23 -6.91 1.73 -4.65
N THR A 24 -7.71 1.46 -3.61
CA THR A 24 -9.17 1.73 -3.59
C THR A 24 -9.49 3.16 -3.16
N GLU A 25 -10.65 3.67 -3.59
CA GLU A 25 -11.18 5.01 -3.26
C GLU A 25 -11.33 5.24 -1.75
N ASN A 26 -11.62 4.20 -0.98
CA ASN A 26 -11.71 4.23 0.48
C ASN A 26 -10.52 3.58 1.17
N GLY A 27 -9.50 3.17 0.41
CA GLY A 27 -8.26 2.60 0.92
C GLY A 27 -7.44 3.63 1.71
N PRO A 28 -6.44 3.15 2.46
CA PRO A 28 -5.72 3.95 3.43
C PRO A 28 -4.89 5.07 2.77
N ALA A 29 -4.26 4.82 1.63
CA ALA A 29 -3.54 5.84 0.87
C ALA A 29 -4.46 6.97 0.37
N ALA A 30 -5.63 6.62 -0.19
CA ALA A 30 -6.60 7.61 -0.65
C ALA A 30 -7.23 8.38 0.53
N THR A 31 -7.47 7.71 1.65
CA THR A 31 -7.98 8.33 2.87
C THR A 31 -6.98 9.32 3.45
N ASP A 32 -5.70 8.97 3.54
CA ASP A 32 -4.66 9.90 3.97
C ASP A 32 -4.40 11.02 2.96
N GLY A 33 -4.53 10.76 1.66
CA GLY A 33 -4.50 11.79 0.64
C GLY A 33 -5.59 12.85 0.84
N ARG A 34 -6.83 12.43 1.15
CA ARG A 34 -7.92 13.35 1.50
C ARG A 34 -7.60 14.12 2.77
N ARG A 35 -7.13 13.45 3.82
CA ARG A 35 -6.75 14.11 5.09
C ARG A 35 -5.63 15.13 4.90
N ALA A 36 -4.65 14.84 4.06
CA ALA A 36 -3.58 15.77 3.68
C ALA A 36 -4.18 17.03 3.06
N LEU A 37 -5.08 16.88 2.10
CA LEU A 37 -5.74 18.02 1.43
C LEU A 37 -6.58 18.84 2.41
N GLU A 38 -7.40 18.20 3.25
CA GLU A 38 -8.23 18.90 4.24
C GLU A 38 -7.42 19.67 5.28
N SER A 39 -6.33 19.09 5.77
CA SER A 39 -5.48 19.71 6.78
C SER A 39 -4.46 20.69 6.22
N GLY A 40 -4.18 20.62 4.90
CA GLY A 40 -3.06 21.33 4.28
C GLY A 40 -1.68 20.73 4.62
N ASN A 41 -1.60 19.58 5.30
CA ASN A 41 -0.34 18.92 5.61
C ASN A 41 -0.03 17.78 4.62
N VAL A 42 0.90 18.05 3.70
CA VAL A 42 1.34 17.08 2.68
C VAL A 42 2.06 15.86 3.28
N ASN A 43 2.67 15.97 4.46
CA ASN A 43 3.44 14.88 5.06
C ASN A 43 2.58 13.64 5.36
N ILE A 44 1.27 13.84 5.61
CA ILE A 44 0.28 12.77 5.75
C ILE A 44 0.25 11.86 4.50
N ALA A 45 0.38 12.45 3.30
CA ALA A 45 0.44 11.72 2.05
C ALA A 45 1.85 11.20 1.73
N LEU A 46 2.91 11.95 2.08
CA LEU A 46 4.28 11.61 1.70
C LEU A 46 4.82 10.33 2.35
N LYS A 47 4.29 9.91 3.49
CA LYS A 47 4.66 8.62 4.10
C LYS A 47 4.39 7.42 3.18
N TRP A 48 3.45 7.56 2.23
CA TRP A 48 3.07 6.52 1.28
C TRP A 48 4.01 6.38 0.09
N VAL A 49 4.97 7.29 -0.10
CA VAL A 49 5.86 7.30 -1.27
C VAL A 49 7.33 7.24 -0.89
N GLN A 50 8.15 6.78 -1.82
CA GLN A 50 9.59 6.74 -1.64
C GLN A 50 10.17 8.16 -1.56
N PRO A 51 11.30 8.36 -0.85
CA PRO A 51 11.96 9.67 -0.76
C PRO A 51 12.26 10.32 -2.11
N SER A 52 12.57 9.51 -3.14
CA SER A 52 12.84 9.99 -4.50
C SER A 52 11.63 10.64 -5.19
N ASP A 53 10.42 10.27 -4.76
CA ASP A 53 9.18 10.64 -5.43
C ASP A 53 8.43 11.79 -4.71
N GLU A 54 8.97 12.26 -3.57
CA GLU A 54 8.34 13.32 -2.78
C GLU A 54 8.07 14.59 -3.58
N ASN A 55 9.01 14.98 -4.44
CA ASN A 55 8.92 16.23 -5.20
C ASN A 55 7.70 16.23 -6.14
N GLU A 56 7.35 15.08 -6.72
CA GLU A 56 6.17 14.94 -7.56
C GLU A 56 4.89 15.15 -6.75
N ILE A 57 4.80 14.52 -5.57
CA ILE A 57 3.64 14.63 -4.69
C ILE A 57 3.50 16.05 -4.13
N ARG A 58 4.58 16.69 -3.70
CA ARG A 58 4.57 18.08 -3.21
C ARG A 58 4.09 19.04 -4.29
N ALA A 59 4.62 18.92 -5.51
CA ALA A 59 4.21 19.77 -6.63
C ALA A 59 2.73 19.57 -7.00
N ALA A 60 2.25 18.33 -7.00
CA ALA A 60 0.84 18.02 -7.22
C ALA A 60 -0.05 18.61 -6.11
N PHE A 61 0.35 18.43 -4.85
CA PHE A 61 -0.36 18.93 -3.68
C PHE A 61 -0.54 20.46 -3.74
N ASP A 62 0.54 21.20 -3.98
CA ASP A 62 0.50 22.66 -4.08
C ASP A 62 -0.43 23.13 -5.20
N LYS A 63 -0.44 22.43 -6.33
CA LYS A 63 -1.34 22.74 -7.45
C LYS A 63 -2.79 22.50 -7.07
N VAL A 64 -3.07 21.39 -6.39
CA VAL A 64 -4.43 21.01 -5.97
C VAL A 64 -4.97 21.99 -4.94
N LEU A 65 -4.17 22.40 -3.95
CA LEU A 65 -4.59 23.38 -2.95
C LEU A 65 -5.08 24.70 -3.58
N ARG A 66 -4.44 25.14 -4.67
CA ARG A 66 -4.88 26.34 -5.40
C ARG A 66 -6.18 26.13 -6.17
N VAL A 67 -6.33 25.00 -6.85
CA VAL A 67 -7.50 24.72 -7.69
C VAL A 67 -8.72 24.41 -6.83
N ARG A 68 -8.56 23.59 -5.80
CA ARG A 68 -9.65 23.14 -4.93
C ARG A 68 -10.31 24.29 -4.16
N ALA A 69 -9.59 25.40 -3.96
CA ALA A 69 -10.10 26.61 -3.33
C ALA A 69 -11.27 27.26 -4.09
N ALA A 70 -11.44 26.95 -5.37
CA ALA A 70 -12.60 27.39 -6.15
C ALA A 70 -13.92 26.68 -5.76
N GLY A 71 -13.86 25.56 -5.03
CA GLY A 71 -15.04 24.81 -4.59
C GLY A 71 -15.76 24.06 -5.71
N GLY A 72 -16.92 23.47 -5.39
CA GLY A 72 -17.75 22.71 -6.34
C GLY A 72 -16.98 21.64 -7.12
N GLU A 73 -17.29 21.51 -8.40
CA GLU A 73 -16.64 20.54 -9.31
C GLU A 73 -15.13 20.72 -9.39
N ALA A 74 -14.61 21.96 -9.24
CA ALA A 74 -13.17 22.20 -9.27
C ALA A 74 -12.46 21.54 -8.08
N ARG A 75 -13.09 21.49 -6.90
CA ARG A 75 -12.59 20.74 -5.75
C ARG A 75 -12.62 19.25 -6.00
N GLU A 76 -13.74 18.72 -6.50
CA GLU A 76 -13.90 17.29 -6.75
C GLU A 76 -12.87 16.78 -7.77
N VAL A 77 -12.69 17.48 -8.88
CA VAL A 77 -11.71 17.12 -9.91
C VAL A 77 -10.28 17.23 -9.41
N ALA A 78 -9.95 18.30 -8.67
CA ALA A 78 -8.60 18.49 -8.14
C ALA A 78 -8.26 17.44 -7.07
N ASP A 79 -9.18 17.18 -6.13
CA ASP A 79 -8.99 16.19 -5.08
C ASP A 79 -8.84 14.80 -5.72
N ARG A 80 -9.71 14.41 -6.67
CA ARG A 80 -9.59 13.13 -7.40
C ARG A 80 -8.25 12.99 -8.10
N TRP A 81 -7.80 14.02 -8.82
CA TRP A 81 -6.51 14.00 -9.51
C TRP A 81 -5.33 13.80 -8.55
N PHE A 82 -5.38 14.42 -7.36
CA PHE A 82 -4.36 14.22 -6.34
C PHE A 82 -4.34 12.78 -5.81
N LEU A 83 -5.51 12.20 -5.50
CA LEU A 83 -5.60 10.83 -5.00
C LEU A 83 -5.08 9.82 -6.04
N GLU A 84 -5.46 9.98 -7.31
CA GLU A 84 -4.94 9.14 -8.40
C GLU A 84 -3.43 9.30 -8.56
N THR A 85 -2.90 10.51 -8.43
CA THR A 85 -1.45 10.79 -8.48
C THR A 85 -0.72 10.10 -7.32
N LEU A 86 -1.23 10.23 -6.10
CA LEU A 86 -0.66 9.60 -4.91
C LEU A 86 -0.62 8.07 -5.05
N VAL A 87 -1.76 7.47 -5.40
CA VAL A 87 -1.87 6.01 -5.57
C VAL A 87 -0.98 5.52 -6.70
N ARG A 88 -0.90 6.24 -7.83
CA ARG A 88 0.01 5.88 -8.93
C ARG A 88 1.47 5.85 -8.47
N VAL A 89 1.93 6.88 -7.77
CA VAL A 89 3.32 6.97 -7.31
C VAL A 89 3.60 5.90 -6.24
N HIS A 90 2.68 5.71 -5.30
CA HIS A 90 2.78 4.65 -4.29
C HIS A 90 2.96 3.27 -4.94
N ARG A 91 2.08 2.91 -5.89
CA ARG A 91 2.14 1.63 -6.62
C ARG A 91 3.44 1.48 -7.41
N ALA A 92 3.92 2.55 -8.04
CA ALA A 92 5.21 2.53 -8.73
C ALA A 92 6.36 2.22 -7.77
N GLY A 93 6.33 2.76 -6.55
CA GLY A 93 7.27 2.43 -5.47
C GLY A 93 7.21 0.97 -5.01
N GLU A 94 6.07 0.30 -5.18
CA GLU A 94 5.92 -1.14 -4.94
C GLU A 94 6.33 -2.02 -6.14
N GLY A 95 6.63 -1.39 -7.29
CA GLY A 95 6.92 -2.09 -8.55
C GLY A 95 5.67 -2.52 -9.31
N ALA A 96 4.51 -1.95 -9.01
CA ALA A 96 3.22 -2.29 -9.60
C ALA A 96 2.70 -1.18 -10.53
N GLY A 97 2.04 -1.58 -11.62
CA GLY A 97 1.41 -0.64 -12.56
C GLY A 97 0.15 -0.01 -11.98
N PHE A 98 -0.17 1.22 -12.37
CA PHE A 98 -1.41 1.91 -12.02
C PHE A 98 -2.49 1.67 -13.08
N THR A 99 -3.67 1.23 -12.65
CA THR A 99 -4.81 0.92 -13.54
C THR A 99 -6.07 1.69 -13.14
N GLY A 100 -5.87 2.89 -12.57
CA GLY A 100 -6.93 3.73 -12.01
C GLY A 100 -7.09 3.55 -10.50
N LEU A 101 -7.70 4.55 -9.85
CA LEU A 101 -8.17 4.45 -8.48
C LEU A 101 -9.40 3.54 -8.44
N LYS A 102 -9.33 2.44 -7.70
CA LYS A 102 -10.32 1.37 -7.72
C LYS A 102 -11.58 1.75 -6.94
N PRO A 103 -12.76 1.25 -7.34
CA PRO A 103 -13.99 1.37 -6.55
C PRO A 103 -13.78 0.96 -5.10
N ALA A 104 -14.55 1.56 -4.20
CA ALA A 104 -14.46 1.30 -2.77
C ALA A 104 -14.58 -0.21 -2.45
N GLY A 105 -13.61 -0.74 -1.70
CA GLY A 105 -13.56 -2.14 -1.26
C GLY A 105 -13.29 -3.18 -2.35
N GLU A 106 -13.05 -2.78 -3.61
CA GLU A 106 -12.71 -3.73 -4.67
C GLU A 106 -11.43 -4.51 -4.34
N GLY A 107 -11.47 -5.83 -4.45
CA GLY A 107 -10.30 -6.69 -4.22
C GLY A 107 -9.82 -6.80 -2.77
N VAL A 108 -10.52 -6.18 -1.80
CA VAL A 108 -10.19 -6.29 -0.38
C VAL A 108 -10.68 -7.63 0.16
N THR A 109 -9.76 -8.46 0.63
CA THR A 109 -10.07 -9.77 1.23
C THR A 109 -10.55 -9.63 2.67
N ALA A 110 -11.19 -10.68 3.21
CA ALA A 110 -11.62 -10.69 4.61
C ALA A 110 -10.43 -10.55 5.57
N GLN A 111 -9.27 -11.15 5.25
CA GLN A 111 -8.05 -11.04 6.03
C GLN A 111 -7.54 -9.60 6.06
N VAL A 112 -7.53 -8.91 4.92
CA VAL A 112 -7.08 -7.52 4.82
C VAL A 112 -8.03 -6.59 5.59
N ALA A 113 -9.34 -6.76 5.44
CA ALA A 113 -10.32 -5.97 6.19
C ALA A 113 -10.18 -6.16 7.72
N ALA A 114 -10.00 -7.40 8.16
CA ALA A 114 -9.76 -7.72 9.56
C ALA A 114 -8.40 -7.20 10.06
N ALA A 115 -7.38 -7.19 9.21
CA ALA A 115 -6.08 -6.63 9.56
C ALA A 115 -6.13 -5.11 9.80
N ASP A 116 -6.94 -4.41 9.01
CA ASP A 116 -7.21 -2.98 9.15
C ASP A 116 -7.98 -2.69 10.46
N GLU A 117 -9.07 -3.45 10.70
CA GLU A 117 -9.83 -3.38 11.96
C GLU A 117 -8.94 -3.66 13.19
N ALA A 118 -8.03 -4.63 13.09
CA ALA A 118 -7.11 -4.97 14.17
C ALA A 118 -6.19 -3.81 14.56
N LEU A 119 -5.64 -3.08 13.58
CA LEU A 119 -4.83 -1.89 13.85
C LEU A 119 -5.65 -0.78 14.49
N ASP A 120 -6.90 -0.59 14.08
CA ASP A 120 -7.78 0.44 14.63
C ASP A 120 -8.21 0.14 16.06
N LEU A 121 -8.50 -1.12 16.37
CA LEU A 121 -8.82 -1.57 17.73
C LEU A 121 -7.59 -1.69 18.62
N GLY A 122 -6.39 -1.79 18.04
CA GLY A 122 -5.17 -2.15 18.77
C GLY A 122 -5.23 -3.58 19.32
N SER A 123 -5.94 -4.49 18.64
CA SER A 123 -6.10 -5.89 19.01
C SER A 123 -6.05 -6.77 17.77
N ILE A 124 -5.24 -7.83 17.78
CA ILE A 124 -5.11 -8.77 16.64
C ILE A 124 -6.32 -9.70 16.47
N GLU A 125 -7.21 -9.76 17.46
CA GLU A 125 -8.33 -10.72 17.50
C GLU A 125 -9.25 -10.76 16.27
N PRO A 126 -9.51 -9.66 15.53
CA PRO A 126 -10.30 -9.73 14.29
C PRO A 126 -9.75 -10.72 13.25
N LEU A 127 -8.45 -11.02 13.28
CA LEU A 127 -7.80 -11.98 12.36
C LEU A 127 -7.97 -13.45 12.79
N ARG A 128 -8.52 -13.71 13.99
CA ARG A 128 -8.63 -15.08 14.53
C ARG A 128 -9.50 -15.94 13.63
N GLY A 129 -8.96 -17.08 13.19
CA GLY A 129 -9.66 -18.01 12.29
C GLY A 129 -9.70 -17.58 10.82
N LEU A 130 -9.18 -16.40 10.46
CA LEU A 130 -8.99 -15.95 9.07
C LEU A 130 -7.60 -16.26 8.53
N VAL A 131 -6.65 -16.49 9.43
CA VAL A 131 -5.27 -16.90 9.13
C VAL A 131 -5.01 -18.27 9.77
N ALA A 132 -4.27 -19.13 9.08
CA ALA A 132 -3.94 -20.47 9.57
C ALA A 132 -3.11 -20.43 10.86
N ASP A 133 -3.36 -21.37 11.77
CA ASP A 133 -2.78 -21.38 13.13
C ASP A 133 -1.24 -21.43 13.11
N ASP A 134 -0.63 -22.10 12.14
CA ASP A 134 0.83 -22.21 11.98
C ASP A 134 1.51 -20.89 11.59
N ARG A 135 0.72 -19.88 11.19
CA ARG A 135 1.17 -18.55 10.80
C ARG A 135 0.95 -17.51 11.92
N TRP A 136 0.21 -17.88 12.96
CA TRP A 136 -0.30 -16.93 13.95
C TRP A 136 0.82 -16.16 14.68
N ASP A 137 1.84 -16.86 15.16
CA ASP A 137 2.92 -16.23 15.93
C ASP A 137 3.69 -15.17 15.12
N GLU A 138 3.86 -15.37 13.81
CA GLU A 138 4.53 -14.39 12.94
C GLU A 138 3.60 -13.22 12.58
N LEU A 139 2.31 -13.49 12.38
CA LEU A 139 1.31 -12.43 12.21
C LEU A 139 1.28 -11.51 13.43
N GLU A 140 1.29 -12.09 14.64
CA GLU A 140 1.31 -11.36 15.91
C GLU A 140 2.56 -10.50 16.06
N ARG A 141 3.75 -11.05 15.78
CA ARG A 141 5.00 -10.26 15.78
C ARG A 141 4.95 -9.06 14.84
N ARG A 142 4.34 -9.21 13.66
CA ARG A 142 4.24 -8.12 12.67
C ARG A 142 3.21 -7.08 13.08
N PHE A 143 2.08 -7.52 13.62
CA PHE A 143 1.07 -6.66 14.21
C PHE A 143 1.66 -5.81 15.34
N ASP A 144 2.35 -6.43 16.30
CA ASP A 144 3.00 -5.74 17.41
C ASP A 144 4.03 -4.72 16.93
N ARG A 145 4.81 -5.07 15.90
CA ARG A 145 5.76 -4.14 15.29
C ARG A 145 5.08 -2.94 14.67
N ALA A 146 3.99 -3.14 13.91
CA ALA A 146 3.22 -2.05 13.33
C ALA A 146 2.59 -1.16 14.42
N MET A 147 2.02 -1.77 15.46
CA MET A 147 1.43 -1.05 16.61
C MET A 147 2.45 -0.21 17.36
N ALA A 148 3.65 -0.75 17.60
CA ALA A 148 4.74 -0.03 18.26
C ALA A 148 5.20 1.22 17.49
N LEU A 149 5.07 1.21 16.16
CA LEU A 149 5.47 2.31 15.29
C LEU A 149 4.33 3.28 14.96
N LYS A 150 3.05 2.92 15.19
CA LYS A 150 1.86 3.69 14.75
C LYS A 150 1.81 5.13 15.31
N GLY A 151 2.41 5.37 16.48
CA GLY A 151 2.41 6.67 17.17
C GLY A 151 3.49 7.66 16.72
N PHE A 152 3.96 7.58 15.47
CA PHE A 152 4.99 8.46 14.92
C PHE A 152 4.53 9.93 14.82
N ASP A 153 5.49 10.87 14.83
CA ASP A 153 5.24 12.27 14.49
C ASP A 153 5.01 12.39 12.98
N THR A 154 3.90 13.01 12.56
CA THR A 154 3.54 13.18 11.15
C THR A 154 4.58 13.96 10.36
N ASP A 155 5.33 14.86 11.01
CA ASP A 155 6.37 15.65 10.35
C ASP A 155 7.75 14.97 10.35
N ASP A 156 7.89 13.82 11.03
CA ASP A 156 9.03 12.91 10.92
C ASP A 156 8.76 11.86 9.84
N LEU A 157 9.12 12.20 8.60
CA LEU A 157 8.88 11.32 7.44
C LEU A 157 9.67 10.00 7.50
N ASP A 158 10.79 9.96 8.21
CA ASP A 158 11.57 8.72 8.35
C ASP A 158 10.85 7.76 9.30
N ALA A 159 10.40 8.25 10.46
CA ALA A 159 9.57 7.47 11.39
C ALA A 159 8.24 7.04 10.75
N ALA A 160 7.60 7.94 10.00
CA ALA A 160 6.35 7.63 9.29
C ALA A 160 6.55 6.51 8.25
N ARG A 161 7.66 6.51 7.53
CA ARG A 161 7.99 5.47 6.55
C ARG A 161 8.41 4.15 7.21
N GLU A 162 9.06 4.21 8.37
CA GLU A 162 9.34 3.00 9.16
C GLU A 162 8.02 2.31 9.56
N TYR A 163 7.02 3.08 10.01
CA TYR A 163 5.68 2.56 10.23
C TYR A 163 5.07 1.98 8.95
N MET A 164 5.18 2.67 7.81
CA MET A 164 4.62 2.18 6.55
C MET A 164 5.26 0.87 6.07
N ASP A 165 6.56 0.66 6.26
CA ASP A 165 7.20 -0.63 5.97
C ASP A 165 6.64 -1.75 6.86
N ALA A 166 6.49 -1.49 8.16
CA ALA A 166 5.88 -2.45 9.08
C ALA A 166 4.41 -2.75 8.75
N TYR A 167 3.64 -1.72 8.43
CA TYR A 167 2.26 -1.81 7.97
C TYR A 167 2.15 -2.71 6.73
N VAL A 168 2.90 -2.42 5.67
CA VAL A 168 2.84 -3.20 4.42
C VAL A 168 3.21 -4.66 4.64
N ARG A 169 4.24 -4.96 5.45
CA ARG A 169 4.65 -6.33 5.79
C ARG A 169 3.59 -7.09 6.58
N TYR A 170 2.91 -6.41 7.51
CA TYR A 170 1.82 -6.99 8.27
C TYR A 170 0.64 -7.35 7.37
N PHE A 171 0.21 -6.43 6.50
CA PHE A 171 -0.90 -6.68 5.57
C PHE A 171 -0.58 -7.78 4.54
N LYS A 172 0.61 -7.75 3.93
CA LYS A 172 1.05 -8.81 3.00
C LYS A 172 1.09 -10.18 3.66
N TYR A 173 1.49 -10.23 4.93
CA TYR A 173 1.39 -11.45 5.71
C TYR A 173 -0.06 -11.84 5.89
N ALA A 174 -0.92 -11.00 6.49
CA ALA A 174 -2.32 -11.32 6.73
C ALA A 174 -3.02 -11.85 5.47
N GLU A 175 -2.76 -11.24 4.31
CA GLU A 175 -3.32 -11.61 3.00
C GLU A 175 -2.80 -12.97 2.46
N GLY A 176 -1.59 -13.40 2.84
CA GLY A 176 -1.03 -14.71 2.48
C GLY A 176 0.12 -14.69 1.46
N HIS A 177 0.50 -13.52 0.94
CA HIS A 177 1.51 -13.33 -0.11
C HIS A 177 2.92 -13.80 0.24
N GLU A 178 3.22 -14.06 1.52
CA GLU A 178 4.53 -14.55 1.96
C GLU A 178 4.60 -16.06 2.24
N HIS A 179 3.50 -16.80 2.08
CA HIS A 179 3.46 -18.26 2.30
C HIS A 179 3.54 -19.10 1.03
N GLU A 180 3.43 -18.50 -0.15
CA GLU A 180 3.38 -19.26 -1.41
C GLU A 180 4.72 -19.86 -1.87
N HIS A 181 5.81 -19.66 -1.11
CA HIS A 181 7.13 -20.24 -1.43
C HIS A 181 7.43 -21.60 -0.76
N GLY A 182 6.45 -22.25 -0.12
CA GLY A 182 6.65 -23.49 0.63
C GLY A 182 6.42 -24.82 -0.10
N HIS A 183 5.75 -24.86 -1.25
CA HIS A 183 5.31 -26.12 -1.86
C HIS A 183 5.42 -26.16 -3.39
N ALA A 184 6.63 -26.24 -3.93
CA ALA A 184 6.83 -26.60 -5.34
C ALA A 184 8.11 -27.43 -5.59
N HIS A 185 8.40 -28.44 -4.76
CA HIS A 185 9.31 -29.53 -5.15
C HIS A 185 8.92 -30.84 -4.45
N ALA A 186 7.96 -31.56 -5.03
CA ALA A 186 7.80 -32.99 -4.79
C ALA A 186 7.28 -33.69 -6.05
N GLY A 187 8.14 -34.54 -6.64
CA GLY A 187 7.71 -35.70 -7.40
C GLY A 187 7.85 -35.63 -8.93
N HIS A 188 9.02 -36.04 -9.43
CA HIS A 188 9.06 -36.95 -10.58
C HIS A 188 10.22 -37.94 -10.38
N HIS A 189 9.83 -39.18 -10.06
CA HIS A 189 10.63 -40.37 -10.33
C HIS A 189 10.56 -40.70 -11.82
#